data_AF-A0A9D4SMV0-F1
#
_entry.id   AF-A0A9D4SMV0-F1
#
_cell.length_a   1.000
_cell.length_b   1.000
_cell.length_c   1.000
_cell.angle_alpha   90.00
_cell.angle_beta   90.00
_cell.angle_gamma   90.00
#
_symmetry.space_group_name_H-M   'P 1'
#
loop_
_entity.id
_entity.type
_entity.pdbx_description
1 polymer ?
#
loop_
_entity_poly.entity_id
_entity_poly.type
_entity_poly.pdbx_seq_one_letter_code
_entity_poly.pdbx_strand_id
1 'polypeptide(L)'
;MRLTRRPVLVFLASAAAAVGAVVLAVLLVRKIRVVFAGEVLLTDGRASYTVRLQKRVSVTHDVRLLRFALKSPQQKLGFRVGEHVLLNACIGGRTVMRPYTPVSRVDHRGSFDIMVKIYPAGVSRKYPNGGLMSQYLDTLRAGDKIEIQGPRGRFVYEGRGQFATADGHRLPLVTRLGLVAAGSGVTPMLQLLRHLVADKADQTSVMMIDVNSSEQDIIARQELDEYTKDHGAFSIRHVLSRPPTSEHMVDYVPGPLNLEILTEHLPPPDSGTMDCRIALMDLFGRRHLGNDSTTLRPVLHNIITRRGRGYHN
;
A
#
# COMPACT_ATOMS: atom_id res chain seq x y z
N MET A 1 52.14 -50.50 -31.75
CA MET A 1 51.51 -49.72 -30.66
C MET A 1 50.70 -48.57 -31.25
N ARG A 2 49.36 -48.67 -31.34
CA ARG A 2 48.48 -47.52 -31.56
C ARG A 2 47.42 -47.53 -30.46
N LEU A 3 47.61 -46.69 -29.44
CA LEU A 3 46.66 -46.54 -28.33
C LEU A 3 45.37 -45.88 -28.83
N THR A 4 44.25 -46.58 -28.65
CA THR A 4 42.88 -46.17 -28.93
C THR A 4 42.40 -45.11 -27.91
N ARG A 5 42.72 -43.84 -28.13
CA ARG A 5 42.11 -42.69 -27.42
C ARG A 5 40.76 -42.29 -28.03
N ARG A 6 39.74 -43.17 -27.95
CA ARG A 6 38.39 -42.86 -28.46
C ARG A 6 37.19 -42.98 -27.50
N PRO A 7 37.24 -43.65 -26.33
CA PRO A 7 36.03 -43.77 -25.51
C PRO A 7 35.68 -42.47 -24.76
N VAL A 8 36.67 -41.71 -24.27
CA VAL A 8 36.44 -40.54 -23.41
C VAL A 8 35.72 -39.38 -24.14
N LEU A 9 36.00 -39.17 -25.43
CA LEU A 9 35.41 -38.07 -26.21
C LEU A 9 33.93 -38.31 -26.53
N VAL A 10 33.51 -39.56 -26.68
CA VAL A 10 32.11 -39.94 -26.98
C VAL A 10 31.22 -39.78 -25.74
N PHE A 11 31.74 -40.10 -24.55
CA PHE A 11 31.02 -39.88 -23.29
C PHE A 11 30.86 -38.39 -22.92
N LEU A 12 31.83 -37.54 -23.27
CA LEU A 12 31.72 -36.09 -23.04
C LEU A 12 30.68 -35.43 -23.96
N ALA A 13 30.57 -35.89 -25.22
CA ALA A 13 29.59 -35.37 -26.17
C ALA A 13 28.14 -35.74 -25.79
N SER A 14 27.91 -36.95 -25.28
CA SER A 14 26.57 -37.39 -24.84
C SER A 14 26.11 -36.67 -23.56
N ALA A 15 27.03 -36.42 -22.62
CA ALA A 15 26.74 -35.64 -21.42
C ALA A 15 26.35 -34.19 -21.74
N ALA A 16 27.08 -33.53 -22.66
CA ALA A 16 26.77 -32.16 -23.09
C ALA A 16 25.40 -32.05 -23.78
N ALA A 17 25.04 -33.02 -24.62
CA ALA A 17 23.73 -33.08 -25.27
C ALA A 17 22.58 -33.27 -24.26
N ALA A 18 22.76 -34.13 -23.26
CA ALA A 18 21.77 -34.35 -22.20
C ALA A 18 21.55 -33.09 -21.35
N VAL A 19 22.62 -32.39 -20.96
CA VAL A 19 22.53 -31.10 -20.24
C VAL A 19 21.81 -30.06 -21.10
N GLY A 20 22.15 -29.96 -22.39
CA GLY A 20 21.48 -29.06 -23.33
C GLY A 20 19.98 -29.31 -23.46
N ALA A 21 19.56 -30.58 -23.54
CA ALA A 21 18.15 -30.96 -23.63
C ALA A 21 17.38 -30.63 -22.34
N VAL A 22 17.97 -30.86 -21.16
CA VAL A 22 17.37 -30.50 -19.87
C VAL A 22 17.24 -28.99 -19.73
N VAL A 23 18.27 -28.22 -20.08
CA VAL A 23 18.21 -26.75 -20.07
C VAL A 23 17.13 -26.25 -21.01
N LEU A 24 17.04 -26.78 -22.23
CA LEU A 24 16.01 -26.40 -23.20
C LEU A 24 14.60 -26.74 -22.70
N ALA A 25 14.41 -27.94 -22.12
CA ALA A 25 13.13 -28.35 -21.53
C ALA A 25 12.72 -27.43 -20.37
N VAL A 26 13.65 -27.07 -19.48
CA VAL A 26 13.41 -26.11 -18.39
C VAL A 26 13.04 -24.73 -18.93
N LEU A 27 13.71 -24.25 -19.98
CA LEU A 27 13.40 -22.98 -20.63
C LEU A 27 12.02 -23.02 -21.32
N LEU A 28 11.67 -24.11 -22.00
CA LEU A 28 10.36 -24.33 -22.60
C LEU A 28 9.26 -24.35 -21.54
N VAL A 29 9.43 -25.12 -20.45
CA VAL A 29 8.46 -25.17 -19.33
C VAL A 29 8.31 -23.80 -18.68
N ARG A 30 9.41 -23.05 -18.50
CA ARG A 30 9.35 -21.66 -18.01
C ARG A 30 8.55 -20.77 -18.96
N LYS A 31 8.84 -20.81 -20.27
CA LYS A 31 8.16 -20.01 -21.28
C LYS A 31 6.67 -20.35 -21.33
N ILE A 32 6.33 -21.63 -21.32
CA ILE A 32 4.96 -22.16 -21.25
C ILE A 32 4.25 -21.63 -20.00
N ARG A 33 4.85 -21.76 -18.80
CA ARG A 33 4.25 -21.24 -17.55
C ARG A 33 4.02 -19.73 -17.55
N VAL A 34 4.91 -18.95 -18.17
CA VAL A 34 4.74 -17.50 -18.32
C VAL A 34 3.61 -17.18 -19.29
N VAL A 35 3.47 -17.93 -20.39
CA VAL A 35 2.38 -17.79 -21.37
C VAL A 35 1.03 -18.18 -20.77
N PHE A 36 0.98 -19.20 -19.92
CA PHE A 36 -0.23 -19.64 -19.22
C PHE A 36 -0.52 -18.89 -17.92
N ALA A 37 0.28 -17.88 -17.56
CA ALA A 37 -0.06 -17.02 -16.43
C ALA A 37 -1.30 -16.20 -16.80
N GLY A 38 -2.42 -16.43 -16.11
CA GLY A 38 -3.66 -15.67 -16.30
C GLY A 38 -3.44 -14.16 -16.17
N GLU A 39 -4.33 -13.36 -16.77
CA GLU A 39 -4.15 -11.89 -16.86
C GLU A 39 -4.07 -11.22 -15.47
N VAL A 40 -4.73 -11.80 -14.47
CA VAL A 40 -4.82 -11.27 -13.11
C VAL A 40 -4.33 -12.32 -12.10
N LEU A 41 -3.55 -11.90 -11.09
CA LEU A 41 -3.10 -12.80 -10.03
C LEU A 41 -4.20 -13.09 -9.01
N LEU A 42 -4.78 -12.03 -8.43
CA LEU A 42 -5.77 -12.12 -7.36
C LEU A 42 -7.17 -12.37 -7.92
N THR A 43 -7.47 -13.63 -8.23
CA THR A 43 -8.76 -14.06 -8.78
C THR A 43 -9.76 -14.48 -7.71
N ASP A 44 -9.29 -14.87 -6.52
CA ASP A 44 -10.10 -15.24 -5.37
C ASP A 44 -9.55 -14.55 -4.12
N GLY A 45 -10.39 -13.73 -3.47
CA GLY A 45 -10.06 -12.99 -2.25
C GLY A 45 -9.61 -13.85 -1.06
N ARG A 46 -9.89 -15.16 -1.07
CA ARG A 46 -9.53 -16.13 -0.02
C ARG A 46 -8.34 -17.00 -0.38
N ALA A 47 -7.96 -17.08 -1.67
CA ALA A 47 -6.84 -17.88 -2.09
C ALA A 47 -5.50 -17.26 -1.65
N SER A 48 -4.52 -18.11 -1.39
CA SER A 48 -3.14 -17.70 -1.07
C SER A 48 -2.28 -17.75 -2.33
N TYR A 49 -1.49 -16.71 -2.54
CA TYR A 49 -0.58 -16.59 -3.68
C TYR A 49 0.82 -16.29 -3.17
N THR A 50 1.82 -17.03 -3.65
CA THR A 50 3.22 -16.72 -3.34
C THR A 50 3.78 -15.73 -4.35
N VAL A 51 4.32 -14.63 -3.86
CA VAL A 51 5.03 -13.60 -4.65
C VAL A 51 6.46 -13.47 -4.18
N ARG A 52 7.33 -12.97 -5.07
CA ARG A 52 8.77 -12.87 -4.82
C ARG A 52 9.21 -11.42 -4.74
N LEU A 53 9.95 -11.05 -3.70
CA LEU A 53 10.55 -9.72 -3.61
C LEU A 53 11.56 -9.56 -4.76
N GLN A 54 11.33 -8.57 -5.61
CA GLN A 54 12.20 -8.22 -6.73
C GLN A 54 13.19 -7.13 -6.33
N LYS A 55 12.71 -6.08 -5.65
CA LYS A 55 13.52 -4.93 -5.27
C LYS A 55 13.02 -4.33 -3.95
N ARG A 56 13.95 -3.78 -3.17
CA ARG A 56 13.67 -2.97 -1.99
C ARG A 56 14.40 -1.63 -2.12
N VAL A 57 13.74 -0.54 -1.75
CA VAL A 57 14.28 0.83 -1.80
C VAL A 57 13.95 1.55 -0.49
N SER A 58 14.89 2.30 0.07
CA SER A 58 14.61 3.20 1.20
C SER A 58 13.95 4.48 0.68
N VAL A 59 12.77 4.81 1.23
CA VAL A 59 12.01 6.02 0.88
C VAL A 59 12.30 7.13 1.88
N THR A 60 12.24 6.79 3.17
CA THR A 60 12.69 7.63 4.29
C THR A 60 13.65 6.82 5.15
N HIS A 61 14.10 7.39 6.28
CA HIS A 61 14.90 6.67 7.26
C HIS A 61 14.25 5.35 7.73
N ASP A 62 12.92 5.33 7.89
CA ASP A 62 12.16 4.20 8.41
C ASP A 62 11.08 3.66 7.46
N VAL A 63 11.03 4.10 6.19
CA VAL A 63 10.09 3.57 5.20
C VAL A 63 10.83 2.85 4.08
N ARG A 64 10.32 1.68 3.70
CA ARG A 64 10.80 0.88 2.58
C ARG A 64 9.71 0.72 1.53
N LEU A 65 10.07 0.91 0.26
CA LEU A 65 9.28 0.46 -0.88
C LEU A 65 9.73 -0.97 -1.22
N LEU A 66 8.79 -1.90 -1.19
CA LEU A 66 9.01 -3.30 -1.57
C LEU A 66 8.26 -3.61 -2.86
N ARG A 67 9.01 -3.97 -3.91
CA ARG A 67 8.47 -4.38 -5.20
C ARG A 67 8.43 -5.88 -5.30
N PHE A 68 7.24 -6.45 -5.47
CA PHE A 68 7.04 -7.88 -5.66
C PHE A 68 6.75 -8.20 -7.13
N ALA A 69 7.44 -9.21 -7.66
CA ALA A 69 7.21 -9.70 -9.02
C ALA A 69 5.97 -10.60 -9.08
N LEU A 70 5.19 -10.40 -10.13
CA LEU A 70 4.07 -11.27 -10.52
C LEU A 70 4.58 -12.45 -11.36
N LYS A 71 3.70 -13.40 -11.70
CA LYS A 71 4.10 -14.63 -12.42
C LYS A 71 4.57 -14.36 -13.86
N SER A 72 4.09 -13.27 -14.45
CA SER A 72 4.38 -12.87 -15.83
C SER A 72 4.49 -11.34 -15.93
N PRO A 73 5.34 -10.80 -16.82
CA PRO A 73 5.44 -9.36 -17.07
C PRO A 73 4.13 -8.71 -17.53
N GLN A 74 3.20 -9.49 -18.09
CA GLN A 74 1.90 -9.01 -18.56
C GLN A 74 0.83 -9.12 -17.48
N GLN A 75 1.02 -9.90 -16.43
CA GLN A 75 0.00 -10.11 -15.40
C GLN A 75 -0.20 -8.83 -14.56
N LYS A 76 -1.44 -8.51 -14.19
CA LYS A 76 -1.79 -7.48 -13.20
C LYS A 76 -2.01 -8.11 -11.84
N LEU A 77 -1.86 -7.33 -10.77
CA LEU A 77 -2.15 -7.83 -9.42
C LEU A 77 -3.63 -8.20 -9.26
N GLY A 78 -4.55 -7.33 -9.71
CA GLY A 78 -6.00 -7.56 -9.58
C GLY A 78 -6.62 -6.96 -8.34
N PHE A 79 -6.55 -5.63 -8.21
CA PHE A 79 -7.20 -4.90 -7.14
C PHE A 79 -7.84 -3.62 -7.70
N ARG A 80 -8.82 -3.09 -6.98
CA ARG A 80 -9.49 -1.82 -7.27
C ARG A 80 -9.05 -0.75 -6.27
N VAL A 81 -9.24 0.52 -6.62
CA VAL A 81 -8.89 1.65 -5.75
C VAL A 81 -9.75 1.58 -4.48
N GLY A 82 -9.11 1.57 -3.32
CA GLY A 82 -9.75 1.33 -2.02
C GLY A 82 -9.53 -0.07 -1.47
N GLU A 83 -8.97 -1.01 -2.23
CA GLU A 83 -8.63 -2.37 -1.79
C GLU A 83 -7.17 -2.52 -1.35
N HIS A 84 -6.90 -3.54 -0.54
CA HIS A 84 -5.57 -3.90 -0.05
C HIS A 84 -5.32 -5.41 -0.18
N VAL A 85 -4.07 -5.82 0.03
CA VAL A 85 -3.67 -7.23 0.16
C VAL A 85 -3.32 -7.56 1.60
N LEU A 86 -3.43 -8.83 1.99
CA LEU A 86 -2.94 -9.34 3.27
C LEU A 86 -1.61 -10.04 3.02
N LEU A 87 -0.53 -9.61 3.66
CA LEU A 87 0.73 -10.35 3.69
C LEU A 87 0.67 -11.36 4.84
N ASN A 88 1.07 -12.59 4.57
CA ASN A 88 1.11 -13.69 5.51
C ASN A 88 2.53 -14.22 5.67
N ALA A 89 3.00 -14.34 6.91
CA ALA A 89 4.32 -14.87 7.24
C ALA A 89 4.31 -15.64 8.56
N CYS A 90 5.09 -16.72 8.64
CA CYS A 90 5.37 -17.39 9.90
C CYS A 90 6.56 -16.72 10.58
N ILE A 91 6.33 -16.01 11.68
CA ILE A 91 7.34 -15.23 12.41
C ILE A 91 7.41 -15.80 13.83
N GLY A 92 8.54 -16.41 14.20
CA GLY A 92 8.72 -17.01 15.52
C GLY A 92 7.71 -18.12 15.84
N GLY A 93 7.38 -18.95 14.84
CA GLY A 93 6.40 -20.04 14.97
C GLY A 93 4.93 -19.59 14.98
N ARG A 94 4.65 -18.29 14.77
CA ARG A 94 3.29 -17.75 14.71
C ARG A 94 2.95 -17.25 13.32
N THR A 95 1.76 -17.57 12.85
CA THR A 95 1.20 -17.00 11.62
C THR A 95 0.79 -15.55 11.88
N VAL A 96 1.48 -14.61 11.23
CA VAL A 96 1.20 -13.18 11.29
C VAL A 96 0.65 -12.74 9.96
N MET A 97 -0.57 -12.20 9.97
CA MET A 97 -1.25 -11.69 8.78
C MET A 97 -1.55 -10.19 8.96
N ARG A 98 -1.15 -9.35 8.01
CA ARG A 98 -1.34 -7.90 8.10
C ARG A 98 -1.73 -7.27 6.75
N PRO A 99 -2.63 -6.27 6.74
CA PRO A 99 -3.03 -5.59 5.52
C PRO A 99 -1.99 -4.58 5.05
N TYR A 100 -1.78 -4.51 3.74
CA TYR A 100 -0.96 -3.53 3.05
C TYR A 100 -1.63 -3.07 1.77
N THR A 101 -1.74 -1.76 1.57
CA THR A 101 -2.32 -1.20 0.35
C THR A 101 -1.24 -1.09 -0.72
N PRO A 102 -1.43 -1.73 -1.90
CA PRO A 102 -0.55 -1.51 -3.02
C PRO A 102 -0.53 -0.03 -3.42
N VAL A 103 0.67 0.53 -3.58
CA VAL A 103 0.85 1.91 -4.06
C VAL A 103 1.06 1.96 -5.57
N SER A 104 1.39 0.85 -6.23
CA SER A 104 1.41 0.77 -7.70
C SER A 104 0.03 1.06 -8.31
N ARG A 105 -0.01 1.49 -9.57
CA ARG A 105 -1.27 1.68 -10.30
C ARG A 105 -2.03 0.34 -10.45
N VAL A 106 -3.37 0.41 -10.52
CA VAL A 106 -4.25 -0.77 -10.70
C VAL A 106 -3.99 -1.52 -12.03
N ASP A 107 -3.50 -0.80 -13.04
CA ASP A 107 -3.19 -1.31 -14.36
C ASP A 107 -1.71 -1.73 -14.52
N HIS A 108 -0.87 -1.56 -13.48
CA HIS A 108 0.54 -1.93 -13.53
C HIS A 108 0.68 -3.44 -13.77
N ARG A 109 1.44 -3.78 -14.81
CA ARG A 109 1.76 -5.17 -15.19
C ARG A 109 3.14 -5.62 -14.67
N GLY A 110 3.28 -6.90 -14.35
CA GLY A 110 4.55 -7.55 -14.02
C GLY A 110 5.00 -7.44 -12.56
N SER A 111 4.57 -6.41 -11.84
CA SER A 111 4.89 -6.22 -10.42
C SER A 111 3.87 -5.36 -9.70
N PHE A 112 3.94 -5.35 -8.37
CA PHE A 112 3.25 -4.38 -7.54
C PHE A 112 4.16 -3.91 -6.41
N ASP A 113 3.90 -2.71 -5.91
CA ASP A 113 4.69 -2.06 -4.88
C ASP A 113 3.86 -1.87 -3.61
N ILE A 114 4.47 -2.09 -2.44
CA ILE A 114 3.94 -1.67 -1.14
C ILE A 114 4.96 -0.77 -0.45
N MET A 115 4.48 0.21 0.32
CA MET A 115 5.31 0.98 1.23
C MET A 115 5.10 0.49 2.66
N VAL A 116 6.20 0.21 3.35
CA VAL A 116 6.22 -0.35 4.70
C VAL A 116 6.98 0.60 5.60
N LYS A 117 6.30 1.16 6.60
CA LYS A 117 6.96 1.84 7.73
C LYS A 117 7.49 0.79 8.70
N ILE A 118 8.77 0.87 8.99
CA ILE A 118 9.49 -0.05 9.86
C ILE A 118 9.31 0.43 11.29
N TYR A 119 8.86 -0.46 12.17
CA TYR A 119 8.74 -0.20 13.60
C TYR A 119 9.78 -1.06 14.34
N PRO A 120 10.99 -0.53 14.61
CA PRO A 120 12.06 -1.29 15.26
C PRO A 120 11.77 -1.54 16.73
N ALA A 121 12.29 -2.64 17.27
CA ALA A 121 12.35 -2.86 18.71
C ALA A 121 13.21 -1.78 19.41
N GLY A 122 12.91 -1.49 20.67
CA GLY A 122 13.65 -0.55 21.53
C GLY A 122 13.36 0.94 21.30
N VAL A 123 12.63 1.31 20.23
CA VAL A 123 12.35 2.73 19.91
C VAL A 123 11.14 3.26 20.66
N SER A 124 10.05 2.50 20.71
CA SER A 124 8.83 2.92 21.39
C SER A 124 8.78 2.40 22.82
N ARG A 125 8.67 3.30 23.81
CA ARG A 125 8.42 2.90 25.21
C ARG A 125 7.14 2.06 25.36
N LYS A 126 6.12 2.36 24.54
CA LYS A 126 4.84 1.66 24.56
C LYS A 126 4.89 0.31 23.83
N TYR A 127 5.72 0.20 22.81
CA TYR A 127 5.86 -0.99 21.99
C TYR A 127 7.34 -1.41 21.92
N PRO A 128 7.90 -1.91 23.02
CA PRO A 128 9.34 -2.18 23.14
C PRO A 128 9.82 -3.25 22.14
N ASN A 129 8.95 -4.16 21.70
CA ASN A 129 9.30 -5.21 20.74
C ASN A 129 9.15 -4.78 19.27
N GLY A 130 8.72 -3.55 19.00
CA GLY A 130 8.46 -3.07 17.64
C GLY A 130 7.30 -3.80 16.94
N GLY A 131 7.25 -3.68 15.62
CA GLY A 131 6.25 -4.33 14.77
C GLY A 131 6.76 -5.64 14.18
N LEU A 132 6.07 -6.76 14.45
CA LEU A 132 6.47 -8.09 13.99
C LEU A 132 6.60 -8.17 12.46
N MET A 133 5.51 -7.88 11.74
CA MET A 133 5.50 -7.96 10.28
C MET A 133 6.41 -6.91 9.65
N SER A 134 6.44 -5.68 10.15
CA SER A 134 7.31 -4.64 9.58
C SER A 134 8.79 -4.98 9.70
N GLN A 135 9.23 -5.51 10.85
CA GLN A 135 10.61 -5.94 11.04
C GLN A 135 10.94 -7.15 10.16
N TYR A 136 10.03 -8.12 10.05
CA TYR A 136 10.19 -9.25 9.12
C TYR A 136 10.31 -8.81 7.66
N LEU A 137 9.45 -7.91 7.20
CA LEU A 137 9.55 -7.35 5.84
C LEU A 137 10.86 -6.58 5.62
N ASP A 138 11.43 -5.99 6.67
CA ASP A 138 12.73 -5.32 6.65
C ASP A 138 13.91 -6.29 6.60
N THR A 139 13.73 -7.59 6.83
CA THR A 139 14.80 -8.59 6.67
C THR A 139 14.83 -9.21 5.28
N LEU A 140 13.72 -9.08 4.52
CA LEU A 140 13.61 -9.67 3.19
C LEU A 140 14.64 -9.11 2.21
N ARG A 141 15.17 -10.01 1.39
CA ARG A 141 16.12 -9.77 0.31
C ARG A 141 15.50 -10.10 -1.04
N ALA A 142 16.06 -9.55 -2.11
CA ALA A 142 15.63 -9.88 -3.46
C ALA A 142 15.74 -11.40 -3.68
N GLY A 143 14.65 -12.02 -4.13
CA GLY A 143 14.55 -13.47 -4.23
C GLY A 143 13.67 -14.13 -3.17
N ASP A 144 13.51 -13.50 -2.00
CA ASP A 144 12.68 -14.04 -0.92
C ASP A 144 11.20 -14.03 -1.32
N LYS A 145 10.46 -14.99 -0.76
CA LYS A 145 9.05 -15.21 -1.06
C LYS A 145 8.19 -14.86 0.14
N ILE A 146 6.99 -14.35 -0.15
CA ILE A 146 5.95 -14.13 0.85
C ILE A 146 4.59 -14.52 0.29
N GLU A 147 3.69 -14.94 1.16
CA GLU A 147 2.31 -15.23 0.79
C GLU A 147 1.46 -13.95 0.85
N ILE A 148 0.59 -13.80 -0.14
CA ILE A 148 -0.44 -12.77 -0.17
C ILE A 148 -1.83 -13.36 -0.36
N GLN A 149 -2.82 -12.69 0.22
CA GLN A 149 -4.25 -12.93 -0.03
C GLN A 149 -4.94 -11.61 -0.40
N GLY A 150 -6.02 -11.68 -1.18
CA GLY A 150 -6.81 -10.52 -1.53
C GLY A 150 -7.36 -10.58 -2.96
N PRO A 151 -7.91 -9.46 -3.46
CA PRO A 151 -8.00 -8.16 -2.79
C PRO A 151 -9.01 -8.15 -1.64
N ARG A 152 -8.87 -7.20 -0.70
CA ARG A 152 -9.81 -6.95 0.41
C ARG A 152 -10.14 -5.47 0.52
N GLY A 153 -11.43 -5.15 0.58
CA GLY A 153 -11.96 -3.79 0.60
C GLY A 153 -13.24 -3.74 1.41
N ARG A 154 -13.56 -2.57 1.97
CA ARG A 154 -14.96 -2.27 2.37
C ARG A 154 -15.63 -1.39 1.33
N PHE A 155 -14.84 -0.47 0.76
CA PHE A 155 -15.28 0.48 -0.24
C PHE A 155 -14.29 0.45 -1.40
N VAL A 156 -14.82 0.73 -2.58
CA VAL A 156 -14.08 0.86 -3.83
C VAL A 156 -14.46 2.17 -4.47
N TYR A 157 -13.46 2.88 -4.98
CA TYR A 157 -13.68 4.05 -5.82
C TYR A 157 -13.80 3.61 -7.28
N GLU A 158 -14.95 3.90 -7.89
CA GLU A 158 -15.25 3.56 -9.28
C GLU A 158 -14.93 4.71 -10.26
N GLY A 159 -14.47 5.85 -9.74
CA GLY A 159 -14.17 7.07 -10.50
C GLY A 159 -15.27 8.12 -10.38
N ARG A 160 -14.91 9.39 -10.60
CA ARG A 160 -15.81 10.54 -10.75
C ARG A 160 -16.80 10.70 -9.59
N GLY A 161 -16.30 10.56 -8.38
CA GLY A 161 -17.06 10.65 -7.14
C GLY A 161 -17.88 9.42 -6.77
N GLN A 162 -17.91 8.39 -7.62
CA GLN A 162 -18.68 7.17 -7.36
C GLN A 162 -17.90 6.21 -6.46
N PHE A 163 -18.48 5.88 -5.32
CA PHE A 163 -18.01 4.80 -4.46
C PHE A 163 -18.99 3.63 -4.48
N ALA A 164 -18.48 2.42 -4.30
CA ALA A 164 -19.29 1.22 -4.07
C ALA A 164 -18.79 0.46 -2.84
N THR A 165 -19.68 -0.27 -2.19
CA THR A 165 -19.30 -1.24 -1.16
C THR A 165 -18.70 -2.50 -1.79
N ALA A 166 -18.08 -3.35 -0.97
CA ALA A 166 -17.44 -4.58 -1.44
C ALA A 166 -18.40 -5.56 -2.15
N ASP A 167 -19.69 -5.55 -1.77
CA ASP A 167 -20.79 -6.31 -2.37
C ASP A 167 -21.43 -5.63 -3.59
N GLY A 168 -20.90 -4.49 -4.03
CA GLY A 168 -21.30 -3.82 -5.28
C GLY A 168 -22.42 -2.79 -5.12
N HIS A 169 -22.84 -2.46 -3.89
CA HIS A 169 -23.83 -1.42 -3.68
C HIS A 169 -23.21 -0.03 -3.87
N ARG A 170 -23.74 0.72 -4.83
CA ARG A 170 -23.30 2.10 -5.13
C ARG A 170 -23.76 3.07 -4.07
N LEU A 171 -22.80 3.84 -3.55
CA LEU A 171 -23.05 4.92 -2.61
C LEU A 171 -23.45 6.20 -3.36
N PRO A 172 -24.07 7.18 -2.66
CA PRO A 172 -24.28 8.52 -3.21
C PRO A 172 -22.98 9.14 -3.76
N LEU A 173 -23.14 9.95 -4.81
CA LEU A 173 -22.03 10.62 -5.48
C LEU A 173 -21.31 11.57 -4.52
N VAL A 174 -19.99 11.53 -4.52
CA VAL A 174 -19.14 12.35 -3.65
C VAL A 174 -18.42 13.41 -4.45
N THR A 175 -18.77 14.67 -4.22
CA THR A 175 -18.10 15.82 -4.87
C THR A 175 -16.97 16.39 -4.03
N ARG A 176 -17.02 16.19 -2.69
CA ARG A 176 -15.99 16.61 -1.74
C ARG A 176 -15.56 15.47 -0.82
N LEU A 177 -14.26 15.20 -0.78
CA LEU A 177 -13.65 14.18 0.06
C LEU A 177 -12.82 14.81 1.18
N GLY A 178 -13.19 14.52 2.43
CA GLY A 178 -12.32 14.76 3.58
C GLY A 178 -11.48 13.52 3.88
N LEU A 179 -10.17 13.64 3.88
CA LEU A 179 -9.24 12.54 4.15
C LEU A 179 -8.42 12.83 5.40
N VAL A 180 -8.25 11.84 6.27
CA VAL A 180 -7.27 11.92 7.37
C VAL A 180 -6.40 10.69 7.30
N ALA A 181 -5.09 10.91 7.19
CA ALA A 181 -4.07 9.89 7.24
C ALA A 181 -3.07 10.18 8.36
N ALA A 182 -2.45 9.13 8.86
CA ALA A 182 -1.31 9.27 9.76
C ALA A 182 -0.24 8.26 9.36
N GLY A 183 1.04 8.66 9.36
CA GLY A 183 2.18 7.82 8.97
C GLY A 183 1.90 6.89 7.77
N SER A 184 2.04 5.56 7.95
CA SER A 184 1.80 4.58 6.87
C SER A 184 0.35 4.50 6.36
N GLY A 185 -0.60 5.08 7.12
CA GLY A 185 -2.00 5.24 6.72
C GLY A 185 -2.21 6.16 5.51
N VAL A 186 -1.17 6.84 5.02
CA VAL A 186 -1.21 7.59 3.76
C VAL A 186 -1.29 6.71 2.52
N THR A 187 -0.85 5.45 2.59
CA THR A 187 -0.75 4.57 1.41
C THR A 187 -2.05 4.32 0.64
N PRO A 188 -3.23 4.14 1.28
CA PRO A 188 -4.48 4.08 0.56
C PRO A 188 -4.93 5.45 0.04
N MET A 189 -4.54 6.56 0.69
CA MET A 189 -4.81 7.91 0.20
C MET A 189 -4.01 8.17 -1.08
N LEU A 190 -2.72 7.80 -1.12
CA LEU A 190 -1.91 7.88 -2.34
C LEU A 190 -2.53 7.10 -3.49
N GLN A 191 -3.06 5.91 -3.23
CA GLN A 191 -3.75 5.12 -4.25
C GLN A 191 -4.98 5.84 -4.82
N LEU A 192 -5.77 6.50 -3.96
CA LEU A 192 -6.94 7.28 -4.36
C LEU A 192 -6.54 8.57 -5.09
N LEU A 193 -5.63 9.36 -4.52
CA LEU A 193 -5.13 10.62 -5.08
C LEU A 193 -4.53 10.41 -6.48
N ARG A 194 -3.69 9.38 -6.66
CA ARG A 194 -3.14 9.02 -7.98
C ARG A 194 -4.22 8.71 -9.00
N HIS A 195 -5.32 8.09 -8.58
CA HIS A 195 -6.43 7.76 -9.47
C HIS A 195 -7.22 9.01 -9.87
N LEU A 196 -7.57 9.85 -8.89
CA LEU A 196 -8.26 11.12 -9.10
C LEU A 196 -7.46 12.04 -10.05
N VAL A 197 -6.16 12.19 -9.82
CA VAL A 197 -5.27 13.04 -10.62
C VAL A 197 -5.10 12.52 -12.06
N ALA A 198 -5.20 11.20 -12.25
CA ALA A 198 -5.06 10.58 -13.56
C ALA A 198 -6.30 10.71 -14.45
N ASP A 199 -7.52 10.77 -13.89
CA ASP A 199 -8.75 11.03 -14.65
C ASP A 199 -9.08 12.52 -14.64
N LYS A 200 -8.77 13.22 -15.74
CA LYS A 200 -9.07 14.66 -15.88
C LYS A 200 -10.57 14.98 -15.95
N ALA A 201 -11.43 13.98 -16.17
CA ALA A 201 -12.88 14.15 -16.09
C ALA A 201 -13.42 14.00 -14.66
N ASP A 202 -12.58 13.62 -13.71
CA ASP A 202 -12.92 13.52 -12.31
C ASP A 202 -12.84 14.88 -11.62
N GLN A 203 -13.98 15.38 -11.14
CA GLN A 203 -14.08 16.69 -10.51
C GLN A 203 -14.18 16.59 -8.98
N THR A 204 -13.96 15.42 -8.39
CA THR A 204 -13.98 15.28 -6.92
C THR A 204 -12.85 16.12 -6.31
N SER A 205 -13.23 17.03 -5.41
CA SER A 205 -12.27 17.82 -4.62
C SER A 205 -11.86 17.09 -3.35
N VAL A 206 -10.63 17.33 -2.89
CA VAL A 206 -10.03 16.64 -1.76
C VAL A 206 -9.50 17.65 -0.74
N MET A 207 -9.86 17.47 0.52
CA MET A 207 -9.19 18.11 1.65
C MET A 207 -8.60 17.01 2.53
N MET A 208 -7.28 16.99 2.67
CA MET A 208 -6.56 15.95 3.38
C MET A 208 -5.74 16.52 4.54
N ILE A 209 -5.84 15.86 5.68
CA ILE A 209 -4.94 16.05 6.81
C ILE A 209 -3.98 14.87 6.88
N ASP A 210 -2.68 15.16 6.79
CA ASP A 210 -1.60 14.18 6.88
C ASP A 210 -0.81 14.37 8.18
N VAL A 211 -0.98 13.44 9.12
CA VAL A 211 -0.45 13.53 10.48
C VAL A 211 0.85 12.74 10.63
N ASN A 212 1.93 13.42 10.98
CA ASN A 212 3.25 12.80 11.15
C ASN A 212 3.96 13.27 12.44
N SER A 213 5.01 12.54 12.83
CA SER A 213 5.75 12.92 14.04
C SER A 213 6.62 14.14 13.78
N SER A 214 7.36 14.14 12.69
CA SER A 214 8.25 15.21 12.21
C SER A 214 8.22 15.31 10.69
N GLU A 215 8.84 16.33 10.12
CA GLU A 215 8.87 16.55 8.66
C GLU A 215 9.48 15.38 7.88
N GLN A 216 10.57 14.79 8.39
CA GLN A 216 11.23 13.62 7.80
C GLN A 216 10.40 12.32 7.84
N ASP A 217 9.27 12.32 8.56
CA ASP A 217 8.33 11.19 8.62
C ASP A 217 7.26 11.26 7.52
N ILE A 218 7.13 12.39 6.81
CA ILE A 218 6.13 12.58 5.76
C ILE A 218 6.46 11.66 4.57
N ILE A 219 5.60 10.68 4.34
CA ILE A 219 5.75 9.72 3.25
C ILE A 219 5.22 10.35 1.95
N ALA A 220 6.00 10.24 0.87
CA ALA A 220 5.66 10.77 -0.44
C ALA A 220 5.39 12.29 -0.47
N ARG A 221 6.08 13.06 0.39
CA ARG A 221 5.91 14.51 0.50
C ARG A 221 5.89 15.24 -0.84
N GLN A 222 6.95 15.06 -1.65
CA GLN A 222 7.06 15.75 -2.94
C GLN A 222 5.83 15.51 -3.84
N GLU A 223 5.35 14.27 -3.88
CA GLU A 223 4.18 13.90 -4.67
C GLU A 223 2.89 14.54 -4.11
N LEU A 224 2.73 14.58 -2.79
CA LEU A 224 1.58 15.24 -2.15
C LEU A 224 1.61 16.75 -2.42
N ASP A 225 2.78 17.39 -2.32
CA ASP A 225 2.96 18.82 -2.60
C ASP A 225 2.65 19.14 -4.08
N GLU A 226 3.08 18.29 -5.01
CA GLU A 226 2.77 18.42 -6.44
C GLU A 226 1.25 18.38 -6.70
N TYR A 227 0.51 17.52 -6.01
CA TYR A 227 -0.95 17.47 -6.14
C TYR A 227 -1.64 18.77 -5.71
N THR A 228 -1.14 19.45 -4.68
CA THR A 228 -1.71 20.74 -4.25
C THR A 228 -1.43 21.90 -5.23
N LYS A 229 -0.36 21.81 -6.03
CA LYS A 229 0.02 22.83 -7.01
C LYS A 229 -0.75 22.67 -8.32
N ASP A 230 -0.86 21.43 -8.79
CA ASP A 230 -1.39 21.12 -10.12
C ASP A 230 -2.91 20.92 -10.12
N HIS A 231 -3.52 20.66 -8.96
CA HIS A 231 -4.95 20.42 -8.84
C HIS A 231 -5.54 21.37 -7.81
N GLY A 232 -6.07 22.52 -8.27
CA GLY A 232 -6.69 23.53 -7.39
C GLY A 232 -7.88 23.02 -6.56
N ALA A 233 -8.38 21.81 -6.85
CA ALA A 233 -9.39 21.12 -6.07
C ALA A 233 -8.83 20.34 -4.87
N PHE A 234 -7.50 20.26 -4.70
CA PHE A 234 -6.84 19.48 -3.65
C PHE A 234 -6.17 20.40 -2.63
N SER A 235 -6.49 20.20 -1.37
CA SER A 235 -5.84 20.86 -0.23
C SER A 235 -5.27 19.78 0.68
N ILE A 236 -3.96 19.83 0.94
CA ILE A 236 -3.29 18.91 1.87
C ILE A 236 -2.66 19.75 2.97
N ARG A 237 -2.87 19.34 4.23
CA ARG A 237 -2.33 19.98 5.42
C ARG A 237 -1.55 18.96 6.24
N HIS A 238 -0.27 19.25 6.45
CA HIS A 238 0.61 18.42 7.25
C HIS A 238 0.55 18.84 8.71
N VAL A 239 0.13 17.92 9.58
CA VAL A 239 0.05 18.13 11.03
C VAL A 239 1.22 17.42 11.70
N LEU A 240 2.11 18.17 12.37
CA LEU A 240 3.33 17.65 12.94
C LEU A 240 3.34 17.74 14.47
N SER A 241 3.58 16.62 15.14
CA SER A 241 3.71 16.62 16.61
C SER A 241 5.01 17.26 17.11
N ARG A 242 6.06 17.24 16.27
CA ARG A 242 7.37 17.85 16.49
C ARG A 242 7.74 18.61 15.20
N PRO A 243 7.17 19.81 15.00
CA PRO A 243 7.47 20.63 13.84
C PRO A 243 8.93 21.11 13.86
N PRO A 244 9.53 21.42 12.70
CA PRO A 244 10.90 21.95 12.62
C PRO A 244 10.99 23.34 13.25
N THR A 245 12.10 23.71 13.89
CA THR A 245 12.29 25.03 14.51
C THR A 245 12.68 26.14 13.54
N SER A 246 12.72 25.87 12.22
CA SER A 246 13.17 26.79 11.18
C SER A 246 12.02 27.61 10.56
N GLU A 247 12.36 28.51 9.64
CA GLU A 247 11.44 29.38 8.88
C GLU A 247 10.31 28.63 8.16
N HIS A 248 10.45 27.32 7.94
CA HIS A 248 9.45 26.44 7.33
C HIS A 248 8.25 26.09 8.25
N MET A 249 8.19 26.62 9.48
CA MET A 249 7.07 26.41 10.41
C MET A 249 5.70 26.74 9.79
N VAL A 250 5.63 27.75 8.90
CA VAL A 250 4.38 28.21 8.26
C VAL A 250 3.74 27.17 7.35
N ASP A 251 4.51 26.17 6.90
CA ASP A 251 4.04 25.10 6.02
C ASP A 251 3.30 23.97 6.80
N TYR A 252 3.28 24.03 8.14
CA TYR A 252 2.79 22.96 9.00
C TYR A 252 1.79 23.44 10.04
N VAL A 253 0.88 22.54 10.41
CA VAL A 253 0.00 22.70 11.57
C VAL A 253 0.68 22.03 12.77
N PRO A 254 1.11 22.78 13.80
CA PRO A 254 1.83 22.21 14.93
C PRO A 254 0.87 21.52 15.91
N GLY A 255 1.34 20.41 16.50
CA GLY A 255 0.68 19.75 17.63
C GLY A 255 -0.04 18.45 17.29
N PRO A 256 -0.72 17.84 18.27
CA PRO A 256 -1.51 16.64 18.05
C PRO A 256 -2.78 16.95 17.26
N LEU A 257 -3.23 16.01 16.42
CA LEU A 257 -4.55 16.09 15.79
C LEU A 257 -5.64 16.29 16.85
N ASN A 258 -6.46 17.32 16.67
CA ASN A 258 -7.54 17.69 17.57
C ASN A 258 -8.80 18.10 16.75
N LEU A 259 -9.91 18.38 17.44
CA LEU A 259 -11.18 18.73 16.78
C LEU A 259 -11.13 20.07 16.03
N GLU A 260 -10.33 21.02 16.51
CA GLU A 260 -10.15 22.33 15.88
C GLU A 260 -9.52 22.18 14.50
N ILE A 261 -8.37 21.51 14.42
CA ILE A 261 -7.66 21.18 13.17
C ILE A 261 -8.58 20.44 12.19
N LEU A 262 -9.38 19.49 12.69
CA LEU A 262 -10.31 18.74 11.86
C LEU A 262 -11.43 19.63 11.29
N THR A 263 -11.95 20.55 12.09
CA THR A 263 -13.03 21.46 11.68
C THR A 263 -12.52 22.51 10.71
N GLU A 264 -11.29 22.97 10.89
CA GLU A 264 -10.65 23.99 10.06
C GLU A 264 -10.21 23.45 8.69
N HIS A 265 -9.76 22.19 8.60
CA HIS A 265 -9.10 21.67 7.41
C HIS A 265 -9.82 20.50 6.71
N LEU A 266 -11.02 20.12 7.15
CA LEU A 266 -11.89 19.20 6.42
C LEU A 266 -13.14 19.91 5.91
N PRO A 267 -13.84 19.36 4.91
CA PRO A 267 -15.06 19.98 4.42
C PRO A 267 -16.12 19.94 5.55
N PRO A 268 -16.96 20.99 5.67
CA PRO A 268 -18.02 20.99 6.65
C PRO A 268 -18.98 19.81 6.40
N PRO A 269 -19.59 19.24 7.46
CA PRO A 269 -20.63 18.24 7.27
C PRO A 269 -21.83 18.90 6.60
N ASP A 270 -22.28 18.38 5.46
CA ASP A 270 -23.43 18.96 4.77
C ASP A 270 -24.73 18.73 5.56
N SER A 271 -25.57 19.75 5.58
CA SER A 271 -26.82 19.84 6.36
C SER A 271 -28.02 19.15 5.71
N GLY A 272 -27.85 18.34 4.65
CA GLY A 272 -28.99 17.63 4.06
C GLY A 272 -28.80 16.96 2.70
N THR A 273 -27.78 17.30 1.93
CA THR A 273 -27.38 16.54 0.73
C THR A 273 -26.11 15.75 1.02
N MET A 274 -26.06 14.51 0.52
CA MET A 274 -24.97 13.56 0.74
C MET A 274 -23.68 13.93 -0.03
N ASP A 275 -23.36 15.23 -0.16
CA ASP A 275 -22.36 15.77 -1.09
C ASP A 275 -20.92 15.76 -0.53
N CYS A 276 -20.78 15.58 0.80
CA CYS A 276 -19.50 15.39 1.47
C CYS A 276 -19.40 13.99 2.11
N ARG A 277 -18.29 13.30 1.86
CA ARG A 277 -17.89 12.09 2.62
C ARG A 277 -16.53 12.33 3.25
N ILE A 278 -16.44 12.11 4.55
CA ILE A 278 -15.15 12.05 5.23
C ILE A 278 -14.73 10.58 5.28
N ALA A 279 -13.71 10.24 4.49
CA ALA A 279 -13.05 8.95 4.53
C ALA A 279 -11.88 9.03 5.52
N LEU A 280 -12.06 8.43 6.69
CA LEU A 280 -11.00 8.31 7.69
C LEU A 280 -10.25 6.99 7.44
N MET A 281 -8.95 7.08 7.19
CA MET A 281 -8.07 5.91 7.16
C MET A 281 -6.94 6.11 8.15
N ASP A 282 -7.13 5.53 9.33
CA ASP A 282 -6.11 5.52 10.38
C ASP A 282 -5.00 4.48 10.05
N LEU A 283 -3.82 4.70 10.63
CA LEU A 283 -2.59 3.88 10.67
C LEU A 283 -2.82 2.37 10.84
N PHE A 284 -4.00 1.98 11.31
CA PHE A 284 -4.38 0.61 11.67
C PHE A 284 -5.33 -0.06 10.67
N GLY A 285 -5.49 0.48 9.46
CA GLY A 285 -6.31 -0.13 8.41
C GLY A 285 -7.82 -0.07 8.69
N ARG A 286 -8.25 0.71 9.69
CA ARG A 286 -9.67 0.96 9.97
C ARG A 286 -10.18 2.01 9.00
N ARG A 287 -11.05 1.58 8.09
CA ARG A 287 -11.71 2.42 7.08
C ARG A 287 -13.10 2.79 7.57
N HIS A 288 -13.36 4.07 7.75
CA HIS A 288 -14.69 4.62 8.02
C HIS A 288 -15.04 5.61 6.91
N LEU A 289 -16.22 5.46 6.34
CA LEU A 289 -16.84 6.45 5.46
C LEU A 289 -18.05 6.98 6.23
N GLY A 290 -18.05 8.27 6.58
CA GLY A 290 -19.11 8.91 7.37
C GLY A 290 -19.70 10.11 6.65
N ASN A 291 -20.91 10.51 7.07
CA ASN A 291 -21.72 11.52 6.39
C ASN A 291 -21.93 12.81 7.22
N ASP A 292 -21.61 12.84 8.52
CA ASP A 292 -21.81 14.03 9.37
C ASP A 292 -20.82 14.14 10.56
N SER A 293 -20.74 15.33 11.18
CA SER A 293 -19.92 15.61 12.38
C SER A 293 -20.35 14.78 13.60
N THR A 294 -21.60 14.32 13.64
CA THR A 294 -22.21 13.55 14.73
C THR A 294 -21.78 12.08 14.73
N THR A 295 -21.58 11.46 13.55
CA THR A 295 -20.98 10.13 13.36
C THR A 295 -19.47 10.16 13.39
N LEU A 296 -18.86 11.29 13.02
CA LEU A 296 -17.42 11.48 13.10
C LEU A 296 -16.94 11.77 14.52
N ARG A 297 -17.71 12.46 15.37
CA ARG A 297 -17.29 12.73 16.77
C ARG A 297 -16.86 11.46 17.52
N PRO A 298 -17.60 10.34 17.52
CA PRO A 298 -17.15 9.08 18.13
C PRO A 298 -15.92 8.47 17.46
N VAL A 299 -15.79 8.59 16.13
CA VAL A 299 -14.65 8.03 15.37
C VAL A 299 -13.39 8.86 15.60
N LEU A 300 -13.51 10.19 15.53
CA LEU A 300 -12.48 11.18 15.84
C LEU A 300 -12.10 11.12 17.31
N HIS A 301 -13.08 11.02 18.23
CA HIS A 301 -12.82 10.78 19.65
C HIS A 301 -12.06 9.47 19.85
N ASN A 302 -12.41 8.38 19.15
CA ASN A 302 -11.64 7.14 19.20
C ASN A 302 -10.23 7.28 18.58
N ILE A 303 -10.03 8.06 17.51
CA ILE A 303 -8.69 8.31 16.93
C ILE A 303 -7.83 9.14 17.91
N ILE A 304 -8.41 10.17 18.53
CA ILE A 304 -7.75 11.06 19.50
C ILE A 304 -7.46 10.30 20.82
N THR A 305 -8.40 9.48 21.31
CA THR A 305 -8.27 8.77 22.61
C THR A 305 -7.65 7.37 22.53
N ARG A 306 -7.74 6.66 21.39
CA ARG A 306 -7.19 5.28 21.23
C ARG A 306 -5.79 5.21 20.64
N ARG A 307 -5.00 6.29 20.72
CA ARG A 307 -3.53 6.16 20.84
C ARG A 307 -3.13 5.20 21.98
N GLY A 308 -4.07 4.75 22.83
CA GLY A 308 -3.91 3.87 23.99
C GLY A 308 -4.06 2.34 23.81
N ARG A 309 -4.89 1.75 22.93
CA ARG A 309 -5.08 0.27 22.93
C ARG A 309 -4.34 -0.43 21.78
N GLY A 310 -3.19 -0.99 22.13
CA GLY A 310 -2.46 -1.92 21.26
C GLY A 310 -3.28 -3.18 20.96
N TYR A 311 -3.06 -3.70 19.77
CA TYR A 311 -3.57 -4.99 19.33
C TYR A 311 -2.95 -6.11 20.17
N HIS A 312 -3.76 -6.82 20.92
CA HIS A 312 -3.50 -8.24 21.18
C HIS A 312 -4.09 -9.04 20.01
N ASN A 313 -3.26 -9.99 19.54
CA ASN A 313 -3.44 -11.02 18.51
C ASN A 313 -2.96 -10.61 17.09
#